data_AF-A0A6P8NP24-F1
#
_entry.id   AF-A0A6P8NP24-F1
#
_cell.length_a   1.000
_cell.length_b   1.000
_cell.length_c   1.000
_cell.angle_alpha   90.00
_cell.angle_beta   90.00
_cell.angle_gamma   90.00
#
_symmetry.space_group_name_H-M   'P 1'
#
loop_
_entity.id
_entity.type
_entity.pdbx_description
1 polymer ?
#
loop_
_entity_poly.entity_id
_entity_poly.type
_entity_poly.pdbx_seq_one_letter_code
_entity_poly.pdbx_strand_id
1 'polypeptide(L)'
;MWHLVKSLLKIEQCLPDALGRLSLEATLPLWCCVTATVEGREEIVRWNEASIQRLSHIGLYTAFMHYSHDKLDDFVSVINVQLQSLFMQIRKGVSEDDGRQYYALVNLAETEITKMASDYAENELELFRKTMDLIIQSDNGFASSTSILNLSDQLQSKKMKKKEAEQVLQNFVQDKWLSEKDGEYTLSTRCIMEMENYICNTYQDMVNKCNLCGTLTIQGQVCDTCGIQIHLPCVARYFKGHTEPHCPNCNDFWSHEIPALHQADSPHLPSTAPKEAAPAAREKRRAVPSTSGRRPSRS
;
A
#
# COMPACT_ATOMS: atom_id res chain seq x y z
N MET A 1 -29.26 -23.66 -5.48
CA MET A 1 -28.13 -22.83 -5.96
C MET A 1 -27.63 -23.22 -7.34
N TRP A 2 -27.39 -24.50 -7.65
CA TRP A 2 -26.91 -24.94 -8.98
C TRP A 2 -27.88 -24.71 -10.16
N HIS A 3 -29.18 -24.53 -9.90
CA HIS A 3 -30.18 -24.26 -10.95
C HIS A 3 -30.29 -22.78 -11.36
N LEU A 4 -29.77 -21.83 -10.57
CA LEU A 4 -29.74 -20.41 -10.94
C LEU A 4 -28.62 -20.08 -11.95
N VAL A 5 -27.55 -20.88 -11.95
CA VAL A 5 -26.37 -20.68 -12.83
C VAL A 5 -26.71 -20.93 -14.31
N LYS A 6 -27.67 -21.81 -14.61
CA LYS A 6 -28.07 -22.11 -16.01
C LYS A 6 -28.97 -21.03 -16.64
N SER A 7 -29.63 -20.20 -15.85
CA SER A 7 -30.52 -19.16 -16.38
C SER A 7 -29.77 -17.88 -16.78
N LEU A 8 -28.60 -17.60 -16.18
CA LEU A 8 -27.80 -16.41 -16.49
C LEU A 8 -26.99 -16.54 -17.78
N LEU A 9 -26.55 -17.75 -18.14
CA LEU A 9 -25.81 -18.03 -19.38
C LEU A 9 -26.65 -17.93 -20.67
N LYS A 10 -27.96 -17.72 -20.57
CA LYS A 10 -28.87 -17.67 -21.73
C LYS A 10 -29.25 -16.26 -22.16
N ILE A 11 -28.82 -15.23 -21.43
CA ILE A 11 -29.22 -13.83 -21.66
C ILE A 11 -28.18 -13.02 -22.47
N GLU A 12 -26.92 -13.46 -22.56
CA GLU A 12 -25.87 -12.69 -23.28
C GLU A 12 -25.79 -12.96 -24.81
N GLN A 13 -26.73 -13.69 -25.40
CA GLN A 13 -26.82 -13.85 -26.86
C GLN A 13 -27.61 -12.72 -27.57
N CYS A 14 -27.80 -11.56 -26.95
CA CYS A 14 -28.51 -10.42 -27.55
C CYS A 14 -27.85 -9.07 -27.23
N LEU A 15 -26.83 -8.65 -28.00
CA LEU A 15 -26.95 -7.67 -29.09
C LEU A 15 -25.55 -7.15 -29.53
N PRO A 16 -25.40 -6.71 -30.79
CA PRO A 16 -24.11 -6.50 -31.46
C PRO A 16 -23.74 -5.03 -31.73
N ASP A 17 -22.51 -4.88 -32.24
CA ASP A 17 -21.99 -3.86 -33.17
C ASP A 17 -21.94 -2.38 -32.75
N ALA A 18 -20.74 -1.93 -32.35
CA ALA A 18 -20.00 -0.87 -33.05
C ALA A 18 -18.61 -0.64 -32.42
N LEU A 19 -17.58 -0.57 -33.29
CA LEU A 19 -16.15 -0.26 -33.03
C LEU A 19 -15.38 -1.43 -32.38
N GLY A 20 -14.45 -2.14 -33.03
CA GLY A 20 -13.70 -1.90 -34.24
C GLY A 20 -12.30 -2.50 -34.06
N ARG A 21 -12.16 -3.81 -34.31
CA ARG A 21 -10.92 -4.58 -34.57
C ARG A 21 -9.70 -4.33 -33.67
N LEU A 22 -9.58 -5.12 -32.61
CA LEU A 22 -8.33 -5.79 -32.24
C LEU A 22 -8.67 -7.26 -31.98
N SER A 23 -8.10 -8.15 -32.78
CA SER A 23 -8.27 -9.60 -32.70
C SER A 23 -7.67 -10.14 -31.42
N LEU A 24 -8.49 -10.77 -30.56
CA LEU A 24 -8.02 -11.67 -29.50
C LEU A 24 -8.55 -13.07 -29.78
N GLU A 25 -7.84 -13.80 -30.64
CA GLU A 25 -7.80 -15.26 -30.56
C GLU A 25 -6.72 -15.62 -29.53
N ALA A 26 -7.13 -16.14 -28.37
CA ALA A 26 -6.47 -17.22 -27.62
C ALA A 26 -6.99 -17.24 -26.17
N THR A 27 -7.86 -18.22 -25.92
CA THR A 27 -8.13 -18.89 -24.64
C THR A 27 -7.17 -18.59 -23.48
N LEU A 28 -7.63 -17.83 -22.47
CA LEU A 28 -7.04 -17.80 -21.12
C LEU A 28 -8.17 -17.65 -20.06
N PRO A 29 -7.96 -18.15 -18.83
CA PRO A 29 -9.02 -18.39 -17.84
C PRO A 29 -9.67 -17.08 -17.37
N LEU A 30 -10.89 -17.15 -16.85
CA LEU A 30 -11.65 -16.04 -16.27
C LEU A 30 -10.93 -15.45 -15.04
N TRP A 31 -9.95 -14.58 -15.27
CA TRP A 31 -9.40 -13.66 -14.27
C TRP A 31 -9.96 -12.27 -14.60
N CYS A 32 -10.80 -11.71 -13.72
CA CYS A 32 -11.06 -10.28 -13.75
C CYS A 32 -9.85 -9.57 -13.12
N CYS A 33 -8.85 -9.23 -13.93
CA CYS A 33 -7.88 -8.22 -13.56
C CYS A 33 -8.58 -6.86 -13.61
N VAL A 34 -8.67 -6.16 -12.47
CA VAL A 34 -8.84 -4.70 -12.52
C VAL A 34 -7.42 -4.14 -12.63
N THR A 35 -7.02 -3.86 -13.86
CA THR A 35 -5.82 -3.06 -14.14
C THR A 35 -6.19 -1.59 -13.97
N ALA A 36 -5.64 -0.96 -12.94
CA ALA A 36 -5.62 0.49 -12.86
C ALA A 36 -4.37 0.96 -13.61
N THR A 37 -4.55 1.68 -14.71
CA THR A 37 -3.45 2.34 -15.41
C THR A 37 -3.34 3.76 -14.88
N VAL A 38 -2.38 4.00 -14.00
CA VAL A 38 -2.02 5.35 -13.55
C VAL A 38 -0.73 5.72 -14.26
N GLU A 39 -0.78 6.71 -15.15
CA GLU A 39 0.39 7.26 -15.88
C GLU A 39 1.28 6.20 -16.57
N GLY A 40 0.68 5.16 -17.15
CA GLY A 40 1.41 4.14 -17.91
C GLY A 40 2.15 3.10 -17.06
N ARG A 41 1.90 3.04 -15.75
CA ARG A 41 2.27 1.88 -14.92
C ARG A 41 1.02 1.06 -14.61
N GLU A 42 1.11 -0.25 -14.86
CA GLU A 42 0.05 -1.20 -14.51
C GLU A 42 0.12 -1.49 -13.01
N GLU A 43 -0.87 -1.01 -12.25
CA GLU A 43 -1.12 -1.53 -10.89
C GLU A 43 -2.23 -2.58 -10.96
N ILE A 44 -1.85 -3.83 -10.69
CA ILE A 44 -2.76 -4.98 -10.73
C ILE A 44 -3.42 -5.13 -9.36
N VAL A 45 -4.70 -4.75 -9.26
CA VAL A 45 -5.53 -5.14 -8.11
C VAL A 45 -6.04 -6.56 -8.39
N ARG A 46 -5.46 -7.56 -7.71
CA ARG A 46 -5.84 -8.97 -7.86
C ARG A 46 -7.08 -9.26 -7.00
N TRP A 47 -8.17 -9.62 -7.67
CA TRP A 47 -9.40 -10.09 -7.02
C TRP A 47 -9.38 -11.62 -6.99
N ASN A 48 -9.76 -12.23 -5.87
CA ASN A 48 -9.97 -13.68 -5.83
C ASN A 48 -11.35 -14.05 -6.42
N GLU A 49 -11.51 -15.32 -6.81
CA GLU A 49 -12.71 -15.84 -7.48
C GLU A 49 -13.99 -15.61 -6.67
N ALA A 50 -13.91 -15.68 -5.34
CA ALA A 50 -15.01 -15.41 -4.43
C ALA A 50 -15.47 -13.94 -4.46
N SER A 51 -14.53 -13.00 -4.66
CA SER A 51 -14.83 -11.56 -4.80
C SER A 51 -15.48 -11.25 -6.15
N ILE A 52 -15.01 -11.89 -7.22
CA ILE A 52 -15.56 -11.74 -8.57
C ILE A 52 -16.99 -12.28 -8.66
N GLN A 53 -17.27 -13.44 -8.05
CA GLN A 53 -18.61 -14.02 -8.03
C GLN A 53 -19.64 -13.13 -7.30
N ARG A 54 -19.24 -12.41 -6.25
CA ARG A 54 -20.14 -11.50 -5.49
C ARG A 54 -20.34 -10.15 -6.18
N LEU A 55 -19.35 -9.68 -6.95
CA LEU A 55 -19.44 -8.45 -7.74
C LEU A 55 -20.36 -8.60 -8.96
N SER A 56 -20.52 -9.81 -9.51
CA SER A 56 -21.43 -10.10 -10.63
C SER A 56 -22.90 -9.71 -10.36
N HIS A 57 -23.28 -9.56 -9.09
CA HIS A 57 -24.63 -9.17 -8.67
C HIS A 57 -24.88 -7.66 -8.62
N ILE A 58 -23.83 -6.83 -8.74
CA ILE A 58 -23.90 -5.39 -8.46
C ILE A 58 -24.05 -4.53 -9.73
N GLY A 59 -23.96 -5.10 -10.94
CA GLY A 59 -24.21 -4.32 -12.15
C GLY A 59 -23.29 -3.10 -12.30
N LEU A 60 -22.05 -3.19 -11.81
CA LEU A 60 -20.99 -2.20 -12.04
C LEU A 60 -20.42 -2.35 -13.45
N TYR A 61 -21.28 -2.15 -14.46
CA TYR A 61 -20.83 -1.89 -15.81
C TYR A 61 -20.69 -0.37 -15.99
N THR A 62 -19.49 0.04 -16.40
CA THR A 62 -19.14 1.38 -16.91
C THR A 62 -19.16 2.56 -15.92
N ALA A 63 -17.99 2.84 -15.33
CA ALA A 63 -17.57 4.21 -14.98
C ALA A 63 -16.05 4.27 -14.70
N PHE A 64 -15.20 4.00 -15.71
CA PHE A 64 -13.76 4.32 -15.62
C PHE A 64 -13.49 5.58 -16.44
N MET A 65 -13.75 6.73 -15.83
CA MET A 65 -13.27 8.03 -16.31
C MET A 65 -12.00 8.39 -15.54
N HIS A 66 -11.01 8.91 -16.25
CA HIS A 66 -9.74 9.44 -15.75
C HIS A 66 -9.90 10.14 -14.38
N TYR A 67 -9.47 9.48 -13.30
CA TYR A 67 -9.44 10.07 -11.96
C TYR A 67 -8.03 10.58 -11.67
N SER A 68 -7.92 11.86 -11.30
CA SER A 68 -6.68 12.41 -10.75
C SER A 68 -6.39 11.75 -9.40
N HIS A 69 -5.11 11.55 -9.06
CA HIS A 69 -4.68 11.01 -7.77
C HIS A 69 -5.34 11.74 -6.58
N ASP A 70 -5.56 13.05 -6.72
CA ASP A 70 -6.19 13.92 -5.71
C ASP A 70 -7.68 13.66 -5.44
N LYS A 71 -8.32 12.78 -6.22
CA LYS A 71 -9.75 12.44 -6.08
C LYS A 71 -10.01 10.97 -5.81
N LEU A 72 -8.96 10.16 -5.67
CA LEU A 72 -9.11 8.71 -5.43
C LEU A 72 -9.78 8.44 -4.08
N ASP A 73 -9.43 9.21 -3.05
CA ASP A 73 -10.02 9.06 -1.71
C ASP A 73 -11.54 9.36 -1.71
N ASP A 74 -11.98 10.36 -2.50
CA ASP A 74 -13.41 10.66 -2.71
C ASP A 74 -14.12 9.50 -3.42
N PHE A 75 -13.50 8.95 -4.46
CA PHE A 75 -14.06 7.81 -5.20
C PHE A 75 -14.19 6.55 -4.32
N VAL A 76 -13.16 6.24 -3.55
CA VAL A 76 -13.18 5.15 -2.57
C VAL A 76 -14.29 5.36 -1.55
N SER A 77 -14.51 6.60 -1.10
CA SER A 77 -15.59 6.94 -0.17
C SER A 77 -16.97 6.65 -0.78
N VAL A 78 -17.19 7.00 -2.04
CA VAL A 78 -18.44 6.68 -2.76
C VAL A 78 -18.68 5.18 -2.86
N ILE A 79 -17.64 4.39 -3.18
CA ILE A 79 -17.75 2.93 -3.23
C ILE A 79 -18.05 2.35 -1.85
N ASN A 80 -17.39 2.84 -0.81
CA ASN A 80 -17.57 2.34 0.55
C ASN A 80 -19.00 2.49 1.06
N VAL A 81 -19.73 3.54 0.67
CA VAL A 81 -21.16 3.68 0.98
C VAL A 81 -21.97 2.49 0.45
N GLN A 82 -21.63 1.97 -0.73
CA GLN A 82 -22.32 0.81 -1.32
C GLN A 82 -21.87 -0.52 -0.69
N LEU A 83 -20.61 -0.61 -0.26
CA LEU A 83 -20.06 -1.82 0.37
C LEU A 83 -20.51 -2.02 1.82
N GLN A 84 -20.97 -0.96 2.50
CA GLN A 84 -21.44 -1.01 3.89
C GLN A 84 -22.52 -2.06 4.13
N SER A 85 -23.50 -2.22 3.21
CA SER A 85 -24.57 -3.21 3.35
C SER A 85 -24.06 -4.66 3.29
N LEU A 86 -22.83 -4.86 2.82
CA LEU A 86 -22.16 -6.16 2.74
C LEU A 86 -21.13 -6.35 3.87
N PHE A 87 -21.06 -5.41 4.83
CA PHE A 87 -20.01 -5.37 5.85
C PHE A 87 -18.61 -5.42 5.23
N MET A 88 -18.41 -4.71 4.11
CA MET A 88 -17.10 -4.60 3.47
C MET A 88 -16.72 -3.13 3.31
N GLN A 89 -15.42 -2.87 3.21
CA GLN A 89 -14.90 -1.55 2.86
C GLN A 89 -13.54 -1.66 2.18
N ILE A 90 -13.26 -0.77 1.25
CA ILE A 90 -11.92 -0.49 0.76
C ILE A 90 -11.23 0.39 1.80
N ARG A 91 -10.19 -0.14 2.43
CA ARG A 91 -9.30 0.64 3.32
C ARG A 91 -8.05 1.05 2.57
N LYS A 92 -7.52 2.20 2.96
CA LYS A 92 -6.16 2.65 2.64
C LYS A 92 -5.22 2.23 3.76
N GLY A 93 -4.08 1.66 3.41
CA GLY A 93 -3.01 1.27 4.33
C GLY A 93 -1.66 1.73 3.82
N VAL A 94 -0.67 1.72 4.71
CA VAL A 94 0.70 2.09 4.37
C VAL A 94 1.60 0.93 4.74
N SER A 95 2.50 0.56 3.84
CA SER A 95 3.52 -0.46 4.10
C SER A 95 4.43 -0.04 5.24
N GLU A 96 4.66 -0.94 6.19
CA GLU A 96 5.55 -0.66 7.33
C GLU A 96 7.04 -0.67 6.93
N ASP A 97 7.38 -1.27 5.78
CA ASP A 97 8.74 -1.38 5.26
C ASP A 97 9.18 -0.16 4.43
N ASP A 98 8.41 0.23 3.43
CA ASP A 98 8.80 1.26 2.44
C ASP A 98 7.91 2.51 2.44
N GLY A 99 6.82 2.49 3.23
CA GLY A 99 5.90 3.61 3.34
C GLY A 99 4.99 3.83 2.13
N ARG A 100 4.92 2.90 1.16
CA ARG A 100 4.00 2.97 0.02
C ARG A 100 2.56 2.76 0.46
N GLN A 101 1.65 3.38 -0.29
CA GLN A 101 0.22 3.30 -0.02
C GLN A 101 -0.39 2.11 -0.77
N TYR A 102 -1.29 1.40 -0.09
CA TYR A 102 -2.03 0.27 -0.63
C TYR A 102 -3.51 0.44 -0.33
N TYR A 103 -4.35 -0.11 -1.21
CA TYR A 103 -5.79 -0.25 -0.97
C TYR A 103 -6.17 -1.71 -0.93
N ALA A 104 -6.98 -2.09 0.05
CA ALA A 104 -7.46 -3.47 0.18
C ALA A 104 -8.95 -3.50 0.53
N LEU A 105 -9.67 -4.49 -0.02
CA LEU A 105 -11.06 -4.77 0.34
C LEU A 105 -11.10 -5.61 1.63
N VAL A 106 -11.46 -4.97 2.73
CA VAL A 106 -11.52 -5.55 4.06
C VAL A 106 -12.95 -5.96 4.39
N ASN A 107 -13.10 -7.14 4.99
CA ASN A 107 -14.38 -7.58 5.55
C ASN A 107 -14.45 -7.07 6.99
N LEU A 108 -15.55 -6.42 7.35
CA LEU A 108 -15.79 -5.85 8.67
C LEU A 108 -16.41 -6.88 9.65
N ALA A 109 -16.83 -8.05 9.15
CA ALA A 109 -17.33 -9.11 10.01
C ALA A 109 -16.18 -9.79 10.78
N GLU A 110 -16.41 -10.13 12.06
CA GLU A 110 -15.42 -10.51 13.08
C GLU A 110 -14.69 -11.86 12.87
N THR A 111 -14.63 -12.41 11.66
CA THR A 111 -13.97 -13.69 11.41
C THR A 111 -12.95 -13.60 10.28
N GLU A 112 -11.96 -12.73 10.39
CA GLU A 112 -10.97 -12.46 9.32
C GLU A 112 -10.16 -13.71 8.90
N ILE A 113 -9.91 -14.66 9.81
CA ILE A 113 -9.32 -15.98 9.48
C ILE A 113 -10.18 -16.79 8.49
N THR A 114 -11.49 -16.56 8.41
CA THR A 114 -12.36 -17.32 7.47
C THR A 114 -12.00 -17.10 6.01
N LYS A 115 -11.34 -15.98 5.65
CA LYS A 115 -10.86 -15.78 4.28
C LYS A 115 -9.74 -16.74 3.92
N MET A 116 -8.79 -16.97 4.83
CA MET A 116 -7.77 -17.99 4.62
C MET A 116 -8.34 -19.40 4.75
N ALA A 117 -9.36 -19.58 5.59
CA ALA A 117 -9.93 -20.89 5.85
C ALA A 117 -10.60 -21.56 4.63
N SER A 118 -10.99 -20.79 3.60
CA SER A 118 -11.46 -21.37 2.34
C SER A 118 -10.33 -21.86 1.43
N ASP A 119 -9.14 -21.26 1.56
CA ASP A 119 -8.06 -21.38 0.58
C ASP A 119 -6.94 -22.32 1.07
N TYR A 120 -6.86 -22.57 2.38
CA TYR A 120 -5.80 -23.36 3.01
C TYR A 120 -6.35 -24.49 3.89
N ALA A 121 -5.59 -25.58 3.97
CA ALA A 121 -5.86 -26.69 4.86
C ALA A 121 -5.59 -26.32 6.34
N GLU A 122 -6.19 -27.08 7.26
CA GLU A 122 -6.12 -26.80 8.70
C GLU A 122 -4.67 -26.71 9.25
N ASN A 123 -3.78 -27.56 8.76
CA ASN A 123 -2.36 -27.57 9.12
C ASN A 123 -1.57 -26.40 8.55
N GLU A 124 -1.95 -25.92 7.37
CA GLU A 124 -1.37 -24.71 6.78
C GLU A 124 -1.80 -23.47 7.58
N LEU A 125 -3.07 -23.40 7.96
CA LEU A 125 -3.59 -22.35 8.84
C LEU A 125 -2.94 -22.39 10.23
N GLU A 126 -2.67 -23.58 10.77
CA GLU A 126 -1.94 -23.73 12.02
C GLU A 126 -0.50 -23.24 11.91
N LEU A 127 0.19 -23.58 10.81
CA LEU A 127 1.52 -23.06 10.52
C LEU A 127 1.50 -21.53 10.44
N PHE A 128 0.52 -20.93 9.74
CA PHE A 128 0.36 -19.49 9.65
C PHE A 128 0.19 -18.83 11.02
N ARG A 129 -0.68 -19.37 11.89
CA ARG A 129 -0.85 -18.87 13.27
C ARG A 129 0.46 -18.92 14.06
N LYS A 130 1.17 -20.04 13.99
CA LYS A 130 2.48 -20.17 14.63
C LYS A 130 3.53 -19.21 14.07
N THR A 131 3.48 -18.91 12.77
CA THR A 131 4.32 -17.87 12.16
C THR A 131 3.95 -16.48 12.68
N MET A 132 2.66 -16.15 12.82
CA MET A 132 2.24 -14.90 13.46
C MET A 132 2.75 -14.80 14.89
N ASP A 133 2.67 -15.88 15.68
CA ASP A 133 3.19 -15.91 17.05
C ASP A 133 4.68 -15.53 17.08
N LEU A 134 5.50 -16.12 16.20
CA LEU A 134 6.93 -15.80 16.11
C LEU A 134 7.20 -14.35 15.69
N ILE A 135 6.39 -13.81 14.76
CA ILE A 135 6.53 -12.43 14.27
C ILE A 135 6.15 -11.43 15.35
N ILE A 136 5.05 -11.65 16.07
CA ILE A 136 4.55 -10.74 17.08
C ILE A 136 5.44 -10.74 18.34
N GLN A 137 6.04 -11.89 18.66
CA GLN A 137 6.94 -12.02 19.81
C GLN A 137 8.37 -11.54 19.51
N SER A 138 8.70 -11.20 18.27
CA SER A 138 10.03 -10.71 17.92
C SER A 138 10.13 -9.19 18.05
N ASP A 139 11.30 -8.71 18.44
CA ASP A 139 11.53 -7.28 18.66
C ASP A 139 11.48 -6.45 17.36
N ASN A 140 11.76 -7.08 16.21
CA ASN A 140 11.84 -6.43 14.90
C ASN A 140 10.63 -6.71 14.00
N GLY A 141 9.67 -7.53 14.43
CA GLY A 141 8.52 -7.93 13.62
C GLY A 141 8.85 -8.91 12.48
N PHE A 142 9.96 -9.65 12.59
CA PHE A 142 10.35 -10.71 11.65
C PHE A 142 10.52 -12.05 12.35
N ALA A 143 10.31 -13.14 11.60
CA ALA A 143 10.59 -14.51 12.02
C ALA A 143 11.45 -15.23 10.97
N SER A 144 12.55 -15.84 11.39
CA SER A 144 13.43 -16.57 10.48
C SER A 144 12.77 -17.85 9.94
N SER A 145 13.04 -18.16 8.67
CA SER A 145 12.63 -19.40 8.00
C SER A 145 12.93 -20.64 8.85
N THR A 146 14.13 -20.72 9.42
CA THR A 146 14.57 -21.85 10.25
C THR A 146 13.69 -22.02 11.50
N SER A 147 13.33 -20.92 12.18
CA SER A 147 12.46 -20.95 13.36
C SER A 147 11.07 -21.46 13.00
N ILE A 148 10.51 -20.96 11.90
CA ILE A 148 9.19 -21.38 11.42
C ILE A 148 9.18 -22.86 11.03
N LEU A 149 10.18 -23.31 10.26
CA LEU A 149 10.27 -24.70 9.78
C LEU A 149 10.49 -25.72 10.89
N ASN A 150 11.07 -25.31 12.03
CA ASN A 150 11.19 -26.17 13.20
C ASN A 150 9.86 -26.38 13.95
N LEU A 151 8.80 -25.65 13.59
CA LEU A 151 7.45 -25.87 14.11
C LEU A 151 6.64 -26.86 13.26
N SER A 152 7.11 -27.23 12.06
CA SER A 152 6.34 -28.01 11.10
C SER A 152 6.02 -29.44 11.58
N ASP A 153 6.88 -30.01 12.43
CA ASP A 153 6.70 -31.33 13.05
C ASP A 153 5.99 -31.28 14.42
N GLN A 154 5.71 -30.07 14.92
CA GLN A 154 4.99 -29.76 16.16
C GLN A 154 3.52 -29.37 15.92
N LEU A 155 3.10 -29.32 14.65
CA LEU A 155 1.70 -29.08 14.28
C LEU A 155 0.79 -30.18 14.85
N GLN A 156 -0.30 -29.78 15.47
CA GLN A 156 -1.26 -30.67 16.13
C GLN A 156 -2.26 -31.27 15.14
N SER A 157 -2.68 -30.49 14.15
CA SER A 157 -3.62 -30.92 13.11
C SER A 157 -3.03 -32.01 12.22
N LYS A 158 -1.91 -31.71 11.56
CA LYS A 158 -1.13 -32.66 10.75
C LYS A 158 0.31 -32.17 10.61
N LYS A 159 1.26 -33.02 10.98
CA LYS A 159 2.70 -32.75 10.80
C LYS A 159 3.06 -32.60 9.33
N MET A 160 3.95 -31.65 9.05
CA MET A 160 4.44 -31.36 7.71
C MET A 160 5.95 -31.60 7.62
N LYS A 161 6.39 -32.07 6.45
CA LYS A 161 7.84 -32.12 6.15
C LYS A 161 8.36 -30.70 5.93
N LYS A 162 9.64 -30.44 6.23
CA LYS A 162 10.24 -29.10 6.05
C LYS A 162 10.05 -28.54 4.64
N LYS A 163 10.28 -29.35 3.60
CA LYS A 163 10.05 -28.96 2.20
C LYS A 163 8.58 -28.59 1.89
N GLU A 164 7.64 -29.26 2.54
CA GLU A 164 6.21 -28.96 2.40
C GLU A 164 5.88 -27.62 3.09
N ALA A 165 6.40 -27.40 4.30
CA ALA A 165 6.25 -26.15 5.02
C ALA A 165 6.90 -24.96 4.29
N GLU A 166 8.09 -25.15 3.70
CA GLU A 166 8.73 -24.15 2.84
C GLU A 166 7.82 -23.74 1.67
N GLN A 167 7.21 -24.72 0.99
CA GLN A 167 6.28 -24.44 -0.10
C GLN A 167 5.05 -23.65 0.38
N VAL A 168 4.51 -23.99 1.55
CA VAL A 168 3.35 -23.28 2.13
C VAL A 168 3.71 -21.85 2.52
N LEU A 169 4.90 -21.59 3.06
CA LEU A 169 5.38 -20.23 3.31
C LEU A 169 5.48 -19.42 2.01
N GLN A 170 5.98 -20.03 0.93
CA GLN A 170 6.02 -19.39 -0.38
C GLN A 170 4.62 -19.10 -0.93
N ASN A 171 3.64 -19.99 -0.69
CA ASN A 171 2.25 -19.73 -1.05
C ASN A 171 1.69 -18.53 -0.26
N PHE A 172 1.95 -18.43 1.04
CA PHE A 172 1.56 -17.25 1.83
C PHE A 172 2.18 -15.95 1.32
N VAL A 173 3.43 -15.98 0.82
CA VAL A 173 4.06 -14.81 0.19
C VAL A 173 3.41 -14.48 -1.15
N GLN A 174 3.16 -15.50 -1.97
CA GLN A 174 2.52 -15.36 -3.28
C GLN A 174 1.13 -14.75 -3.16
N ASP A 175 0.39 -15.15 -2.13
CA ASP A 175 -0.97 -14.71 -1.83
C ASP A 175 -1.01 -13.45 -0.97
N LYS A 176 0.15 -12.84 -0.67
CA LYS A 176 0.25 -11.59 0.10
C LYS A 176 -0.38 -11.71 1.49
N TRP A 177 -0.12 -12.82 2.17
CA TRP A 177 -0.29 -12.94 3.61
C TRP A 177 1.01 -12.58 4.32
N LEU A 178 2.13 -13.13 3.85
CA LEU A 178 3.47 -12.83 4.34
C LEU A 178 4.28 -12.02 3.33
N SER A 179 5.30 -11.34 3.82
CA SER A 179 6.41 -10.80 3.02
C SER A 179 7.70 -11.49 3.47
N GLU A 180 8.57 -11.82 2.53
CA GLU A 180 9.85 -12.46 2.79
C GLU A 180 10.99 -11.51 2.40
N LYS A 181 12.03 -11.46 3.24
CA LYS A 181 13.25 -10.71 3.00
C LYS A 181 14.42 -11.42 3.67
N ASP A 182 15.43 -11.77 2.88
CA ASP A 182 16.70 -12.35 3.35
C ASP A 182 16.52 -13.61 4.23
N GLY A 183 15.52 -14.44 3.93
CA GLY A 183 15.22 -15.67 4.66
C GLY A 183 14.38 -15.46 5.93
N GLU A 184 13.89 -14.24 6.17
CA GLU A 184 12.98 -13.88 7.25
C GLU A 184 11.61 -13.47 6.71
N TYR A 185 10.57 -13.72 7.50
CA TYR A 185 9.18 -13.47 7.15
C TYR A 185 8.56 -12.45 8.10
N THR A 186 7.70 -11.61 7.56
CA THR A 186 6.86 -10.68 8.32
C THR A 186 5.43 -10.68 7.76
N LEU A 187 4.49 -10.03 8.45
CA LEU A 187 3.14 -9.85 7.94
C LEU A 187 3.17 -8.84 6.78
N SER A 188 2.54 -9.19 5.68
CA SER A 188 2.37 -8.23 4.58
C SER A 188 1.37 -7.13 4.95
N THR A 189 1.43 -6.00 4.24
CA THR A 189 0.48 -4.89 4.38
C THR A 189 -0.97 -5.33 4.18
N ARG A 190 -1.21 -6.24 3.23
CA ARG A 190 -2.55 -6.83 3.01
C ARG A 190 -3.02 -7.58 4.25
N CYS A 191 -2.19 -8.44 4.82
CA CYS A 191 -2.52 -9.19 6.04
C CYS A 191 -2.84 -8.26 7.20
N ILE A 192 -2.01 -7.24 7.44
CA ILE A 192 -2.23 -6.27 8.53
C ILE A 192 -3.58 -5.56 8.33
N MET A 193 -3.86 -5.08 7.12
CA MET A 193 -5.12 -4.37 6.82
C MET A 193 -6.36 -5.27 6.96
N GLU A 194 -6.25 -6.54 6.56
CA GLU A 194 -7.34 -7.51 6.58
C GLU A 194 -7.51 -8.21 7.92
N MET A 195 -6.50 -8.22 8.80
CA MET A 195 -6.50 -8.97 10.06
C MET A 195 -6.27 -8.11 11.31
N GLU A 196 -6.20 -6.77 11.17
CA GLU A 196 -5.90 -5.83 12.27
C GLU A 196 -6.75 -6.10 13.51
N ASN A 197 -8.07 -6.27 13.33
CA ASN A 197 -9.00 -6.51 14.43
C ASN A 197 -8.74 -7.85 15.10
N TYR A 198 -8.58 -8.91 14.29
CA TYR A 198 -8.26 -10.23 14.81
C TYR A 198 -6.94 -10.22 15.61
N ILE A 199 -5.88 -9.62 15.07
CA ILE A 199 -4.56 -9.58 15.70
C ILE A 199 -4.63 -8.78 17.01
N CYS A 200 -5.24 -7.60 17.00
CA CYS A 200 -5.39 -6.80 18.21
C CYS A 200 -6.17 -7.53 19.31
N ASN A 201 -7.22 -8.29 18.95
CA ASN A 201 -8.02 -9.03 19.93
C ASN A 201 -7.32 -10.30 20.45
N THR A 202 -6.51 -10.96 19.62
CA THR A 202 -5.83 -12.21 19.98
C THR A 202 -4.55 -11.96 20.78
N TYR A 203 -3.85 -10.86 20.47
CA TYR A 203 -2.51 -10.54 20.99
C TYR A 203 -2.50 -9.25 21.82
N GLN A 204 -3.59 -8.92 22.52
CA GLN A 204 -3.86 -7.62 23.17
C GLN A 204 -2.66 -7.03 23.94
N ASP A 205 -1.94 -7.85 24.70
CA ASP A 205 -0.82 -7.40 25.54
C ASP A 205 0.55 -7.43 24.83
N MET A 206 0.60 -7.94 23.59
CA MET A 206 1.84 -8.12 22.83
C MET A 206 1.94 -7.17 21.63
N VAL A 207 0.83 -6.65 21.13
CA VAL A 207 0.83 -5.72 19.98
C VAL A 207 0.49 -4.31 20.42
N ASN A 208 1.19 -3.33 19.85
CA ASN A 208 0.89 -1.92 20.07
C ASN A 208 0.31 -1.29 18.80
N LYS A 209 -0.36 -0.16 19.01
CA LYS A 209 -0.73 0.76 17.94
C LYS A 209 0.29 1.88 17.86
N CYS A 210 0.60 2.28 16.64
CA CYS A 210 1.46 3.42 16.39
C CYS A 210 0.90 4.67 17.05
N ASN A 211 1.73 5.38 17.81
CA ASN A 211 1.32 6.59 18.52
C ASN A 211 0.96 7.75 17.58
N LEU A 212 1.29 7.67 16.28
CA LEU A 212 1.00 8.73 15.30
C LEU A 212 -0.22 8.45 14.43
N CYS A 213 -0.39 7.22 13.92
CA CYS A 213 -1.52 6.89 13.04
C CYS A 213 -2.62 6.06 13.72
N GLY A 214 -2.37 5.52 14.92
CA GLY A 214 -3.34 4.74 15.67
C GLY A 214 -3.67 3.37 15.10
N THR A 215 -2.93 2.89 14.09
CA THR A 215 -3.08 1.54 13.52
C THR A 215 -2.10 0.57 14.15
N LEU A 216 -2.42 -0.73 14.07
CA LEU A 216 -1.52 -1.82 14.49
C LEU A 216 -0.10 -1.62 13.92
N THR A 217 0.91 -1.89 14.76
CA THR A 217 2.33 -1.81 14.41
C THR A 217 3.01 -3.15 14.63
N ILE A 218 3.47 -3.77 13.54
CA ILE A 218 4.32 -4.97 13.60
C ILE A 218 5.79 -4.56 13.64
N GLN A 219 6.17 -3.57 12.84
CA GLN A 219 7.52 -3.04 12.71
C GLN A 219 7.54 -1.55 13.02
N GLY A 220 8.41 -1.16 13.95
CA GLY A 220 8.53 0.24 14.35
C GLY A 220 9.68 0.47 15.31
N GLN A 221 9.86 1.73 15.67
CA GLN A 221 10.79 2.14 16.72
C GLN A 221 10.01 2.38 18.01
N VAL A 222 10.62 1.99 19.12
CA VAL A 222 10.05 2.13 20.47
C VAL A 222 10.82 3.20 21.22
N CYS A 223 10.11 4.12 21.88
CA CYS A 223 10.75 5.11 22.74
C CYS A 223 11.35 4.43 23.98
N ASP A 224 12.65 4.63 24.20
CA ASP A 224 13.38 4.01 25.34
C ASP A 224 12.85 4.48 26.72
N THR A 225 12.27 5.68 26.80
CA THR A 225 11.74 6.22 28.06
C THR A 225 10.32 5.75 28.36
N CYS A 226 9.39 5.94 27.41
CA CYS A 226 7.95 5.76 27.68
C CYS A 226 7.31 4.57 26.95
N GLY A 227 8.07 3.85 26.12
CA GLY A 227 7.62 2.63 25.48
C GLY A 227 6.62 2.81 24.33
N ILE A 228 6.29 4.05 23.92
CA ILE A 228 5.44 4.24 22.74
C ILE A 228 6.11 3.65 21.50
N GLN A 229 5.32 3.04 20.62
CA GLN A 229 5.79 2.51 19.35
C GLN A 229 5.32 3.38 18.19
N ILE A 230 6.19 3.60 17.21
CA ILE A 230 5.88 4.37 16.00
C ILE A 230 6.44 3.63 14.79
N HIS A 231 5.62 3.43 13.74
CA HIS A 231 6.08 2.81 12.49
C HIS A 231 7.27 3.55 11.87
N LEU A 232 8.15 2.84 11.18
CA LEU A 232 9.30 3.44 10.49
C LEU A 232 8.90 4.58 9.52
N PRO A 233 7.87 4.42 8.65
CA PRO A 233 7.42 5.52 7.80
C PRO A 233 6.81 6.71 8.56
N CYS A 234 6.22 6.46 9.72
CA CYS A 234 5.64 7.51 10.56
C CYS A 234 6.74 8.32 11.25
N VAL A 235 7.79 7.65 11.78
CA VAL A 235 9.00 8.29 12.29
C VAL A 235 9.64 9.17 11.22
N ALA A 236 9.87 8.61 10.03
CA ALA A 236 10.52 9.32 8.92
C ALA A 236 9.76 10.59 8.49
N ARG A 237 8.43 10.54 8.48
CA ARG A 237 7.58 11.70 8.15
C ARG A 237 7.55 12.72 9.27
N TYR A 238 7.39 12.28 10.52
CA TYR A 238 7.24 13.14 11.68
C TYR A 238 8.51 13.94 11.98
N PHE A 239 9.66 13.26 12.00
CA PHE A 239 10.96 13.87 12.29
C PHE A 239 11.63 14.49 11.07
N LYS A 240 10.95 14.55 9.92
CA LYS A 240 11.53 15.14 8.71
C LYS A 240 11.97 16.59 8.99
N GLY A 241 13.26 16.87 8.75
CA GLY A 241 13.84 18.19 8.94
C GLY A 241 14.10 18.59 10.40
N HIS A 242 13.88 17.70 11.37
CA HIS A 242 14.22 17.95 12.77
C HIS A 242 15.71 17.66 13.01
N THR A 243 16.42 18.63 13.59
CA THR A 243 17.84 18.45 13.99
C THR A 243 17.97 17.78 15.36
N GLU A 244 16.95 17.93 16.21
CA GLU A 244 16.86 17.33 17.54
C GLU A 244 15.49 16.64 17.67
N PRO A 245 15.38 15.35 17.31
CA PRO A 245 14.11 14.64 17.34
C PRO A 245 13.72 14.34 18.80
N HIS A 246 12.47 14.65 19.17
CA HIS A 246 11.90 14.38 20.49
C HIS A 246 10.64 13.52 20.41
N CYS A 247 10.50 12.57 21.33
CA CYS A 247 9.36 11.69 21.43
C CYS A 247 8.04 12.48 21.51
N PRO A 248 7.03 12.20 20.66
CA PRO A 248 5.77 12.94 20.65
C PRO A 248 4.92 12.76 21.92
N ASN A 249 5.25 11.79 22.78
CA ASN A 249 4.50 11.51 24.01
C ASN A 249 5.19 12.05 25.27
N CYS A 250 6.46 11.69 25.51
CA CYS A 250 7.18 12.10 26.72
C CYS A 250 8.16 13.26 26.52
N ASN A 251 8.36 13.71 25.27
CA ASN A 251 9.28 14.78 24.89
C ASN A 251 10.77 14.51 25.19
N ASP A 252 11.15 13.30 25.57
CA ASP A 252 12.57 12.91 25.64
C ASP A 252 13.21 12.78 24.26
N PHE A 253 14.54 12.86 24.21
CA PHE A 253 15.30 12.73 22.97
C PHE A 253 15.05 11.36 22.31
N TRP A 254 14.82 11.36 21.00
CA TRP A 254 14.65 10.15 20.21
C TRP A 254 16.01 9.60 19.81
N SER A 255 16.44 8.54 20.50
CA SER A 255 17.76 7.92 20.39
C SER A 255 18.02 7.19 19.07
N HIS A 256 16.95 6.80 18.36
CA HIS A 256 17.06 5.99 17.14
C HIS A 256 17.36 6.84 15.90
N GLU A 257 18.07 6.25 14.95
CA GLU A 257 18.26 6.86 13.63
C GLU A 257 16.93 7.04 12.91
N ILE A 258 16.71 8.22 12.33
CA ILE A 258 15.48 8.53 11.57
C ILE A 258 15.55 7.82 10.21
N PRO A 259 14.62 6.90 9.88
CA PRO A 259 14.68 6.16 8.63
C PRO A 259 14.56 7.06 7.40
N ALA A 260 15.39 6.80 6.39
CA ALA A 260 15.25 7.43 5.08
C ALA A 260 14.21 6.66 4.24
N LEU A 261 13.01 7.22 4.10
CA LEU A 261 12.05 6.68 3.13
C LEU A 261 12.53 6.95 1.71
N HIS A 262 12.71 5.89 0.93
CA HIS A 262 12.95 6.03 -0.51
C HIS A 262 11.64 6.51 -1.14
N GLN A 263 11.55 7.81 -1.40
CA GLN A 263 10.48 8.33 -2.24
C GLN A 263 10.59 7.63 -3.60
N ALA A 264 9.58 6.86 -3.98
CA ALA A 264 9.39 6.62 -5.40
C ALA A 264 9.13 8.00 -6.00
N ASP A 265 10.09 8.51 -6.77
CA ASP A 265 9.95 9.75 -7.51
C ASP A 265 8.60 9.74 -8.24
N SER A 266 7.68 10.60 -7.83
CA SER A 266 6.70 11.11 -8.76
C SER A 266 7.52 11.76 -9.87
N PRO A 267 7.35 11.40 -11.16
CA PRO A 267 8.06 12.10 -12.22
C PRO A 267 7.61 13.56 -12.18
N HIS A 268 8.46 14.43 -11.62
CA HIS A 268 8.30 15.86 -11.77
C HIS A 268 8.49 16.14 -13.26
N LEU A 269 7.38 16.27 -13.99
CA LEU A 269 7.37 16.79 -15.35
C LEU A 269 8.21 18.09 -15.35
N PRO A 270 9.17 18.27 -16.27
CA PRO A 270 9.91 19.52 -16.35
C PRO A 270 8.92 20.64 -16.63
N SER A 271 8.85 21.60 -15.70
CA SER A 271 8.08 22.83 -15.88
C SER A 271 8.71 23.64 -17.01
N THR A 272 8.18 23.50 -18.22
CA THR A 272 8.43 24.42 -19.33
C THR A 272 7.48 25.61 -19.23
N ALA A 273 7.66 26.42 -18.20
CA ALA A 273 7.16 27.79 -18.22
C ALA A 273 8.28 28.72 -18.73
N PRO A 274 8.10 29.42 -19.86
CA PRO A 274 9.03 30.46 -20.28
C PRO A 274 9.09 31.56 -19.21
N LYS A 275 10.29 31.89 -18.74
CA LYS A 275 10.53 33.08 -17.92
C LYS A 275 10.24 34.32 -18.77
N GLU A 276 9.09 34.95 -18.57
CA GLU A 276 8.88 36.33 -19.01
C GLU A 276 9.83 37.24 -18.22
N ALA A 277 10.78 37.84 -18.92
CA ALA A 277 11.68 38.84 -18.37
C ALA A 277 10.94 40.17 -18.22
N ALA A 278 11.00 40.75 -17.02
CA ALA A 278 10.49 42.10 -16.74
C ALA A 278 11.20 43.16 -17.63
N PRO A 279 10.50 44.22 -18.08
CA PRO A 279 11.11 45.24 -18.93
C PRO A 279 12.01 46.17 -18.10
N ALA A 280 13.29 46.24 -18.49
CA ALA A 280 14.25 47.20 -17.95
C ALA A 280 13.93 48.63 -18.43
N ALA A 281 13.92 49.58 -17.49
CA ALA A 281 13.77 51.00 -17.73
C ALA A 281 14.95 51.54 -18.57
N ARG A 282 14.61 52.26 -19.65
CA ARG A 282 15.55 52.81 -20.63
C ARG A 282 15.92 54.25 -20.27
N GLU A 283 17.11 54.45 -19.71
CA GLU A 283 17.69 55.77 -19.51
C GLU A 283 18.39 56.27 -20.80
N LYS A 284 17.86 57.34 -21.39
CA LYS A 284 18.35 57.95 -22.63
C LYS A 284 19.51 58.91 -22.33
N ARG A 285 20.73 58.55 -22.74
CA ARG A 285 21.83 59.52 -22.92
C ARG A 285 21.60 60.31 -24.20
N ARG A 286 21.53 61.64 -24.08
CA ARG A 286 21.58 62.59 -25.20
C ARG A 286 23.01 63.07 -25.36
N ALA A 287 23.55 62.93 -26.57
CA ALA A 287 24.81 63.53 -26.98
C ALA A 287 24.62 65.02 -27.28
N VAL A 288 25.62 65.85 -26.96
CA VAL A 288 25.73 67.24 -27.41
C VAL A 288 27.11 67.44 -28.04
N PRO A 289 27.26 68.14 -29.18
CA PRO A 289 28.47 68.16 -29.98
C PRO A 289 29.44 69.29 -29.59
N SER A 290 30.68 69.11 -30.01
CA SER A 290 31.85 69.97 -29.87
C SER A 290 31.78 71.29 -30.65
N THR A 291 32.22 72.39 -30.03
CA THR A 291 32.82 73.54 -30.74
C THR A 291 33.98 74.16 -29.94
N SER A 292 35.16 74.10 -30.56
CA SER A 292 36.33 75.01 -30.53
C SER A 292 36.53 76.06 -29.42
N GLY A 293 37.75 76.08 -28.87
CA GLY A 293 38.63 77.26 -29.01
C GLY A 293 39.15 77.92 -27.72
N ARG A 294 40.49 78.01 -27.69
CA ARG A 294 41.38 79.00 -26.99
C ARG A 294 41.87 78.73 -25.56
N ARG A 295 43.19 78.49 -25.50
CA ARG A 295 44.19 78.94 -24.48
C ARG A 295 44.06 80.45 -24.21
N PRO A 296 44.52 81.03 -23.07
CA PRO A 296 45.93 80.97 -22.60
C PRO A 296 46.09 80.92 -21.04
N SER A 297 47.17 80.37 -20.46
CA SER A 297 48.45 81.00 -20.02
C SER A 297 48.62 80.95 -18.48
N ARG A 298 49.78 80.42 -18.08
CA ARG A 298 50.65 80.76 -16.91
C ARG A 298 50.00 81.22 -15.59
N SER A 299 50.40 80.55 -14.52
CA SER A 299 51.29 81.06 -13.46
C SER A 299 51.87 79.89 -12.69
#